data_AF-A0A3D1TQC6-F1
#
_entry.id   AF-A0A3D1TQC6-F1
#
_cell.length_a   1.000
_cell.length_b   1.000
_cell.length_c   1.000
_cell.angle_alpha   90.00
_cell.angle_beta   90.00
_cell.angle_gamma   90.00
#
_symmetry.space_group_name_H-M   'P 1'
#
loop_
_entity.id
_entity.type
_entity.pdbx_description
1 polymer ?
#
loop_
_entity_poly.entity_id
_entity_poly.type
_entity_poly.pdbx_seq_one_letter_code
_entity_poly.pdbx_strand_id
1 'polypeptide(L)' 'MRFSDVRQLVQIKPPMISRQRRVLANAYNVAEYRAAARRALPSGIFDYLDGGAEDEVTLRHNRAAFDNWG' A
#
# COMPACT_ATOMS: atom_id res chain seq x y z
N MET A 1 29.60 12.59 26.82
CA MET A 1 28.23 12.40 26.28
C MET A 1 27.36 11.81 27.38
N ARG A 2 26.20 12.41 27.69
CA ARG A 2 25.31 11.91 28.74
C ARG A 2 24.43 10.80 28.18
N PHE A 3 24.24 9.71 28.93
CA PHE A 3 23.35 8.60 28.55
C PHE A 3 21.90 9.03 28.31
N SER A 4 21.50 10.20 28.84
CA SER A 4 20.19 10.84 28.58
C SER A 4 19.96 11.21 27.12
N ASP A 5 21.03 11.58 26.40
CA ASP A 5 20.91 12.16 25.06
C ASP A 5 20.75 11.06 23.99
N VAL A 6 21.36 9.89 24.26
CA VAL A 6 21.24 8.70 23.40
C VAL A 6 19.80 8.17 23.38
N ARG A 7 19.06 8.28 24.50
CA ARG A 7 17.66 7.84 24.59
C ARG A 7 16.70 8.71 23.77
N GLN A 8 17.03 9.97 23.51
CA GLN A 8 16.21 10.85 22.65
C GLN A 8 16.42 10.57 21.16
N LEU A 9 17.60 10.07 20.78
CA LEU A 9 17.95 9.76 19.40
C LEU A 9 17.37 8.42 18.93
N VAL A 10 17.08 7.50 19.86
CA VAL A 10 16.57 6.17 19.55
C VAL A 10 15.07 6.09 19.85
N GLN A 11 14.25 6.42 18.86
CA GLN A 11 12.79 6.20 18.93
C GLN A 11 12.45 4.77 18.48
N ILE A 12 12.33 3.84 19.44
CA ILE A 12 11.82 2.50 19.15
C ILE A 12 10.29 2.59 18.99
N LYS A 13 9.80 2.40 17.77
CA LYS A 13 8.36 2.28 17.52
C LYS A 13 7.82 1.02 18.21
N PRO A 14 6.71 1.10 18.95
CA PRO A 14 6.13 -0.07 19.61
C PRO A 14 5.73 -1.12 18.57
N PRO A 15 5.83 -2.43 18.91
CA PRO A 15 5.47 -3.49 17.98
C PRO A 15 3.97 -3.45 17.70
N MET A 16 3.60 -3.50 16.41
CA MET A 16 2.19 -3.43 16.02
C MET A 16 1.58 -4.83 15.88
N ILE A 17 0.69 -5.16 16.82
CA ILE A 17 0.08 -6.50 16.95
C ILE A 17 -0.94 -6.77 15.85
N SER A 18 -1.78 -5.78 15.51
CA SER A 18 -2.78 -5.94 14.46
C SER A 18 -2.11 -6.19 13.11
N ARG A 19 -2.35 -7.37 12.53
CA ARG A 19 -1.84 -7.74 11.20
C ARG A 19 -2.29 -6.73 10.14
N GLN A 20 -3.55 -6.31 10.18
CA GLN A 20 -4.08 -5.31 9.24
C GLN A 20 -3.31 -3.99 9.36
N ARG A 21 -3.17 -3.44 10.57
CA ARG A 21 -2.40 -2.20 10.76
C ARG A 21 -0.95 -2.38 10.32
N ARG A 22 -0.33 -3.52 10.62
CA ARG A 22 1.05 -3.82 10.21
C ARG A 22 1.21 -3.89 8.70
N VAL A 23 0.29 -4.54 7.99
CA VAL A 23 0.33 -4.58 6.52
C VAL A 23 0.19 -3.18 5.95
N LEU A 24 -0.79 -2.39 6.43
CA LEU A 24 -1.02 -1.03 5.90
C LEU A 24 0.10 -0.04 6.22
N ALA A 25 0.74 -0.14 7.38
CA ALA A 25 1.84 0.74 7.77
C ALA A 25 3.16 0.41 7.07
N ASN A 26 3.28 -0.75 6.42
CA ASN A 26 4.44 -1.15 5.63
C ASN A 26 4.14 -1.14 4.12
N ALA A 27 3.04 -0.54 3.69
CA ALA A 27 2.79 -0.23 2.29
C ALA A 27 3.32 1.18 2.00
N TYR A 28 4.24 1.28 1.05
CA TYR A 28 4.95 2.49 0.65
C TYR A 28 4.46 3.04 -0.69
N ASN A 29 3.68 2.26 -1.44
CA ASN A 29 3.10 2.68 -2.71
C ASN A 29 1.67 2.17 -2.90
N VAL A 30 0.98 2.72 -3.90
CA VAL A 30 -0.42 2.39 -4.22
C VAL A 30 -0.59 0.92 -4.62
N ALA A 31 0.40 0.30 -5.27
CA ALA A 31 0.34 -1.10 -5.67
C ALA A 31 0.33 -2.05 -4.46
N GLU A 32 1.08 -1.71 -3.41
CA GLU A 32 1.09 -2.47 -2.15
C GLU A 32 -0.24 -2.34 -1.39
N TYR A 33 -0.85 -1.15 -1.38
CA TYR A 33 -2.21 -0.96 -0.86
C TYR A 33 -3.24 -1.78 -1.65
N ARG A 34 -3.16 -1.80 -2.98
CA ARG A 34 -4.02 -2.62 -3.86
C ARG A 34 -3.89 -4.11 -3.52
N ALA A 35 -2.66 -4.60 -3.34
CA ALA A 35 -2.42 -6.01 -2.98
C ALA A 35 -2.96 -6.37 -1.59
N ALA A 36 -2.86 -5.46 -0.62
CA ALA A 36 -3.47 -5.64 0.70
C ALA A 36 -5.00 -5.67 0.61
N ALA A 37 -5.61 -4.78 -0.17
CA ALA A 37 -7.05 -4.73 -0.40
C ALA A 37 -7.58 -6.01 -1.05
N ARG A 38 -6.89 -6.54 -2.08
CA ARG A 38 -7.27 -7.80 -2.76
C ARG A 38 -7.36 -9.00 -1.83
N ARG A 39 -6.53 -9.02 -0.77
CA ARG A 39 -6.51 -10.09 0.24
C ARG A 39 -7.54 -9.88 1.35
N ALA A 40 -8.00 -8.65 1.55
CA ALA A 40 -8.86 -8.27 2.67
C ALA A 40 -10.34 -8.17 2.28
N LEU A 41 -10.63 -7.84 1.02
CA LEU A 41 -11.98 -7.61 0.52
C LEU A 41 -12.54 -8.88 -0.15
N PRO A 42 -13.86 -9.14 -0.04
CA PRO A 42 -14.55 -10.07 -0.92
C PRO A 42 -14.32 -9.72 -2.40
N SER A 43 -14.25 -10.72 -3.27
CA SER A 43 -13.92 -10.55 -4.70
C SER A 43 -14.79 -9.49 -5.38
N GLY A 44 -16.12 -9.58 -5.26
CA GLY A 44 -17.02 -8.61 -5.89
C GLY A 44 -16.84 -7.17 -5.40
N ILE A 45 -16.44 -6.96 -4.15
CA ILE A 45 -16.14 -5.61 -3.63
C ILE A 45 -14.82 -5.10 -4.18
N PHE A 46 -13.81 -5.97 -4.25
CA PHE A 46 -12.53 -5.63 -4.84
C PHE A 46 -12.67 -5.29 -6.33
N ASP A 47 -13.35 -6.15 -7.09
CA ASP A 47 -13.54 -5.98 -8.53
C ASP A 47 -14.32 -4.70 -8.86
N TYR A 48 -15.31 -4.35 -8.04
CA TYR A 48 -16.05 -3.08 -8.19
C TYR A 48 -15.17 -1.84 -7.98
N LEU A 49 -14.23 -1.89 -7.03
CA LEU A 49 -13.35 -0.74 -6.72
C LEU A 49 -12.14 -0.64 -7.64
N ASP A 50 -11.62 -1.78 -8.09
CA ASP A 50 -10.30 -1.90 -8.70
C ASP A 50 -10.34 -2.16 -10.22
N GLY A 51 -11.50 -2.58 -10.72
CA GLY A 51 -11.74 -2.93 -12.12
C GLY A 51 -12.03 -1.74 -13.02
N GLY A 52 -11.98 -2.00 -14.33
CA GLY A 52 -12.30 -1.06 -15.40
C GLY A 52 -13.59 -1.40 -16.15
N ALA A 53 -13.92 -0.60 -17.15
CA ALA A 53 -15.03 -0.91 -18.06
C ALA A 53 -14.68 -2.12 -18.95
N GLU A 54 -15.65 -3.02 -19.13
CA GLU A 54 -15.59 -4.20 -20.01
C GLU A 54 -14.26 -4.96 -19.92
N ASP A 55 -13.44 -4.90 -20.97
CA ASP A 55 -12.17 -5.60 -21.11
C ASP A 55 -10.97 -4.84 -20.50
N GLU A 56 -11.23 -3.72 -19.82
CA GLU A 56 -10.29 -2.85 -19.13
C GLU A 56 -9.18 -2.26 -20.02
N VAL A 57 -9.40 -2.17 -21.34
CA VAL A 57 -8.39 -1.63 -22.28
C VAL A 57 -7.94 -0.23 -21.89
N THR A 58 -8.87 0.68 -21.59
CA THR A 58 -8.55 2.05 -21.17
C THR A 58 -7.78 2.09 -19.85
N LEU A 59 -8.13 1.23 -18.89
CA LEU A 59 -7.44 1.15 -17.60
C LEU A 59 -5.97 0.75 -17.79
N ARG A 60 -5.70 -0.26 -18.64
CA ARG A 60 -4.33 -0.68 -18.99
C ARG A 60 -3.58 0.41 -19.75
N HIS A 61 -4.24 1.05 -20.73
CA HIS A 61 -3.66 2.13 -21.52
C HIS A 61 -3.21 3.30 -20.63
N ASN A 62 -4.06 3.74 -19.69
CA ASN A 62 -3.75 4.84 -18.77
C ASN A 62 -2.50 4.57 -17.93
N ARG A 63 -2.26 3.32 -17.52
CA ARG A 63 -1.04 2.95 -16.78
C ARG A 63 0.19 2.96 -17.68
N ALA A 64 0.09 2.29 -18.82
CA ALA A 64 1.20 2.18 -19.78
C ALA A 64 1.62 3.55 -20.34
N ALA A 65 0.71 4.54 -20.36
CA ALA A 65 1.05 5.90 -20.77
C ALA A 65 2.18 6.50 -19.91
N PHE A 66 2.22 6.20 -18.61
CA PHE A 66 3.28 6.69 -17.72
C PHE A 66 4.59 5.91 -17.85
N ASP A 67 4.52 4.62 -18.22
CA ASP A 67 5.73 3.82 -18.51
C ASP A 67 6.45 4.31 -19.77
N ASN A 68 5.68 4.83 -20.73
CA ASN A 68 6.16 5.37 -21.99
C ASN A 68 6.35 6.90 -21.96
N TRP A 69 6.20 7.55 -20.80
CA TRP A 69 6.34 8.99 -20.67
C TRP A 69 7.81 9.36 -20.44
N GLY A 70 8.45 9.81 -21.52
CA GLY A 70 9.84 10.25 -21.62
C GLY A 70 10.12 10.78 -23.03
#